data_AF-A0A923D5I1-F1
#
_entry.id   AF-A0A923D5I1-F1
#
_cell.length_a   1.000
_cell.length_b   1.000
_cell.length_c   1.000
_cell.angle_alpha   90.00
_cell.angle_beta   90.00
_cell.angle_gamma   90.00
#
_symmetry.space_group_name_H-M   'P 1'
#
loop_
_entity.id
_entity.type
_entity.pdbx_description
1 polymer ?
#
loop_
_entity_poly.entity_id
_entity_poly.type
_entity_poly.pdbx_seq_one_letter_code
_entity_poly.pdbx_strand_id
1 'polypeptide(L)'
;LATSSPSYPIDLYDKFVKAKKIKGTRYMHMYVPCPPGWGFETKDTIKTGKLAVETGVVVLFEIENGKFRFTGRSKNLAERGNRLPVINYLEKQGRFRKMNIEQLNQQQAWVDAKWEEYMRRASS
;
A
#
# COMPACT_ATOMS: atom_id res chain seq x y z
N LEU A 1 -0.77 -15.22 -3.58
CA LEU A 1 -0.46 -13.85 -4.05
C LEU A 1 -0.07 -13.00 -2.85
N ALA A 2 0.83 -12.03 -3.02
CA ALA A 2 1.11 -11.04 -1.98
C ALA A 2 1.33 -9.64 -2.58
N THR A 3 1.13 -8.60 -1.77
CA THR A 3 1.60 -7.24 -2.04
C THR A 3 2.69 -6.84 -1.04
N SER A 4 3.65 -6.02 -1.45
CA SER A 4 4.76 -5.60 -0.58
C SER A 4 5.28 -4.19 -0.94
N SER A 5 6.15 -3.64 -0.10
CA SER A 5 6.87 -2.38 -0.35
C SER A 5 8.24 -2.43 0.33
N PRO A 6 9.35 -2.03 -0.31
CA PRO A 6 10.68 -1.93 0.32
C PRO A 6 10.72 -1.00 1.53
N SER A 7 9.73 -0.12 1.69
CA SER A 7 9.61 0.78 2.87
C SER A 7 9.17 0.06 4.16
N TYR A 8 8.76 -1.21 4.06
CA TYR A 8 8.44 -2.10 5.17
C TYR A 8 9.24 -3.41 5.03
N PRO A 9 10.57 -3.38 5.26
CA PRO A 9 11.47 -4.48 4.88
C PRO A 9 11.22 -5.79 5.63
N ILE A 10 10.69 -5.76 6.86
CA ILE A 10 10.32 -6.96 7.62
C ILE A 10 9.14 -7.68 6.95
N ASP A 11 8.06 -6.95 6.62
CA ASP A 11 6.89 -7.46 5.90
C ASP A 11 7.28 -8.06 4.54
N LEU A 12 8.19 -7.39 3.82
CA LEU A 12 8.77 -7.89 2.57
C LEU A 12 9.55 -9.20 2.79
N TYR A 13 10.44 -9.25 3.78
CA TYR A 13 11.27 -10.41 4.11
C TYR A 13 10.42 -11.64 4.50
N ASP A 14 9.46 -11.47 5.42
CA ASP A 14 8.61 -12.56 5.90
C ASP A 14 7.81 -13.18 4.74
N LYS A 15 7.26 -12.35 3.85
CA LYS A 15 6.56 -12.79 2.64
C LYS A 15 7.49 -13.54 1.68
N PHE A 16 8.74 -13.10 1.50
CA PHE A 16 9.73 -13.81 0.67
C PHE A 16 10.15 -15.16 1.28
N VAL A 17 10.46 -15.20 2.57
CA VAL A 17 10.84 -16.43 3.30
C VAL A 17 9.70 -17.45 3.28
N LYS A 18 8.46 -17.00 3.46
CA LYS A 18 7.28 -17.84 3.35
C LYS A 18 7.03 -18.31 1.92
N ALA A 19 7.08 -17.41 0.94
CA ALA A 19 6.91 -17.76 -0.47
C ALA A 19 7.91 -18.84 -0.92
N LYS A 20 9.18 -18.79 -0.48
CA LYS A 20 10.19 -19.82 -0.77
C LYS A 20 9.69 -21.24 -0.50
N LYS A 21 8.88 -21.45 0.55
CA LYS A 21 8.40 -22.78 1.00
C LYS A 21 7.23 -23.38 0.18
N ILE A 22 6.50 -22.60 -0.62
CA ILE A 22 5.02 -22.66 -0.55
C ILE A 22 4.24 -23.92 -0.98
N LYS A 23 4.35 -24.66 -2.11
CA LYS A 23 5.18 -24.63 -3.34
C LYS A 23 4.35 -24.13 -4.57
N GLY A 24 4.85 -24.28 -5.80
CA GLY A 24 4.11 -23.98 -7.04
C GLY A 24 4.22 -22.54 -7.54
N THR A 25 3.28 -22.08 -8.37
CA THR A 25 3.25 -20.70 -8.91
C THR A 25 3.00 -19.69 -7.80
N ARG A 26 3.80 -18.62 -7.78
CA ARG A 26 3.78 -17.57 -6.76
C ARG A 26 3.85 -16.22 -7.45
N TYR A 27 3.07 -15.25 -6.98
CA TYR A 27 3.08 -13.89 -7.50
C TYR A 27 3.13 -12.88 -6.35
N MET A 28 4.02 -11.90 -6.46
CA MET A 28 4.16 -10.77 -5.54
C MET A 28 4.17 -9.46 -6.33
N HIS A 29 3.27 -8.54 -6.00
CA HIS A 29 3.26 -7.19 -6.53
C HIS A 29 3.94 -6.25 -5.54
N MET A 30 5.14 -5.78 -5.89
CA MET A 30 5.94 -4.91 -5.02
C MET A 30 5.84 -3.45 -5.46
N TYR A 31 5.34 -2.59 -4.58
CA TYR A 31 5.26 -1.16 -4.81
C TYR A 31 6.61 -0.50 -4.51
N VAL A 32 7.24 0.07 -5.53
CA VAL A 32 8.56 0.72 -5.44
C VAL A 32 8.44 2.19 -5.83
N PRO A 33 8.70 3.14 -4.90
CA PRO A 33 8.72 4.56 -5.23
C PRO A 33 9.82 4.93 -6.21
N CYS A 34 9.47 5.75 -7.22
CA CYS A 34 10.40 6.20 -8.26
C CYS A 34 10.58 7.73 -8.18
N PRO A 35 11.67 8.23 -7.55
CA PRO A 35 11.93 9.66 -7.39
C PRO A 35 11.87 10.49 -8.69
N PRO A 36 12.60 10.13 -9.79
CA PRO A 36 12.59 10.95 -11.00
C PRO A 36 11.25 10.87 -11.74
N GLY A 37 10.60 9.70 -11.77
CA GLY A 37 9.34 9.52 -12.48
C GLY A 37 8.13 10.14 -11.78
N TRP A 38 8.18 10.38 -10.47
CA TRP A 38 7.07 10.93 -9.70
C TRP A 38 7.32 12.37 -9.21
N GLY A 39 8.55 12.88 -9.35
CA GLY A 39 8.93 14.25 -9.01
C GLY A 39 9.05 14.48 -7.50
N PHE A 40 9.91 13.73 -6.82
CA PHE A 40 10.26 13.94 -5.42
C PHE A 40 11.73 13.61 -5.15
N GLU A 41 12.26 14.09 -4.01
CA GLU A 41 13.67 13.94 -3.63
C GLU A 41 14.06 12.48 -3.35
N THR A 42 15.21 12.02 -3.86
CA THR A 42 15.67 10.61 -3.68
C THR A 42 15.75 10.19 -2.21
N LYS A 43 16.13 11.10 -1.30
CA LYS A 43 16.17 10.85 0.16
C LYS A 43 14.79 10.51 0.76
N ASP A 44 13.70 11.01 0.19
CA ASP A 44 12.34 10.80 0.68
C ASP A 44 11.71 9.49 0.15
N THR A 45 12.44 8.64 -0.61
CA THR A 45 11.96 7.35 -1.16
C THR A 45 11.24 6.49 -0.13
N ILE A 46 11.84 6.26 1.04
CA ILE A 46 11.25 5.45 2.11
C ILE A 46 10.05 6.14 2.76
N LYS A 47 10.04 7.48 2.79
CA LYS A 47 8.94 8.28 3.35
C LYS A 47 7.72 8.26 2.43
N THR A 48 7.91 8.46 1.12
CA THR A 48 6.88 8.31 0.09
C THR A 48 6.28 6.91 0.11
N GLY A 49 7.12 5.87 0.22
CA GLY A 49 6.65 4.48 0.29
C GLY A 49 5.95 4.11 1.60
N LYS A 50 6.26 4.77 2.72
CA LYS A 50 5.45 4.70 3.95
C LYS A 50 4.12 5.43 3.78
N LEU A 51 4.13 6.70 3.35
CA LEU A 51 2.92 7.51 3.16
C LEU A 51 1.88 6.83 2.25
N ALA A 52 2.32 6.12 1.22
CA ALA A 52 1.44 5.32 0.35
C ALA A 52 0.67 4.22 1.10
N VAL A 53 1.26 3.63 2.14
CA VAL A 53 0.64 2.60 3.00
C VAL A 53 -0.14 3.21 4.16
N GLU A 54 0.40 4.26 4.79
CA GLU A 54 -0.30 4.99 5.88
C GLU A 54 -1.64 5.60 5.41
N THR A 55 -1.76 5.96 4.12
CA THR A 55 -3.00 6.47 3.52
C THR A 55 -3.94 5.39 2.98
N GLY A 56 -3.46 4.15 2.79
CA GLY A 56 -4.20 3.05 2.17
C GLY A 56 -4.18 3.02 0.63
N VAL A 57 -3.50 3.97 -0.03
CA VAL A 57 -3.27 3.94 -1.50
C VAL A 57 -2.60 2.63 -1.93
N VAL A 58 -1.69 2.13 -1.09
CA VAL A 58 -1.04 0.82 -1.17
C VAL A 58 -1.43 0.01 0.06
N VAL A 59 -1.86 -1.23 -0.14
CA VAL A 59 -2.27 -2.12 0.94
C VAL A 59 -1.37 -3.34 0.96
N LEU A 60 -0.77 -3.63 2.12
CA LEU A 60 0.08 -4.79 2.37
C LEU A 60 -0.79 -5.98 2.79
N PHE A 61 -0.92 -6.98 1.92
CA PHE A 61 -1.75 -8.16 2.16
C PHE A 61 -1.16 -9.44 1.55
N GLU A 62 -1.72 -10.57 1.96
CA GLU A 62 -1.57 -11.87 1.31
C GLU A 62 -2.93 -12.41 0.85
N ILE A 63 -2.92 -13.22 -0.20
CA ILE A 63 -3.99 -14.15 -0.54
C ILE A 63 -3.39 -15.56 -0.67
N GLU A 64 -3.88 -16.48 0.14
CA GLU A 64 -3.38 -17.85 0.28
C GLU A 64 -4.56 -18.81 0.39
N ASN A 65 -4.63 -19.82 -0.49
CA ASN A 65 -5.76 -20.75 -0.60
C ASN A 65 -7.13 -20.04 -0.64
N GLY A 66 -7.21 -18.97 -1.43
CA GLY A 66 -8.39 -18.08 -1.56
C GLY A 66 -8.54 -17.03 -0.45
N LYS A 67 -8.06 -17.32 0.77
CA LYS A 67 -8.23 -16.44 1.94
C LYS A 67 -7.34 -15.21 1.90
N PHE A 68 -7.92 -14.04 2.14
CA PHE A 68 -7.23 -12.76 2.21
C PHE A 68 -6.83 -12.43 3.66
N ARG A 69 -5.65 -11.82 3.87
CA ARG A 69 -5.36 -11.13 5.13
C ARG A 69 -4.50 -9.89 4.92
N PHE A 70 -4.76 -8.85 5.70
CA PHE A 70 -3.81 -7.76 5.88
C PHE A 70 -2.52 -8.25 6.56
N THR A 71 -1.44 -7.51 6.33
CA THR A 71 -0.09 -7.82 6.83
C THR A 71 0.66 -6.53 7.18
N GLY A 72 1.75 -6.65 7.94
CA GLY A 72 2.63 -5.54 8.30
C GLY A 72 1.85 -4.32 8.84
N ARG A 73 2.16 -3.14 8.30
CA ARG A 73 1.49 -1.89 8.73
C ARG A 73 0.01 -1.82 8.34
N SER A 74 -0.41 -2.39 7.20
CA SER A 74 -1.82 -2.38 6.81
C SER A 74 -2.69 -3.19 7.76
N LYS A 75 -2.16 -4.25 8.39
CA LYS A 75 -2.86 -4.94 9.48
C LYS A 75 -3.09 -4.00 10.66
N ASN A 76 -2.03 -3.33 11.13
CA ASN A 76 -2.12 -2.38 12.24
C ASN A 76 -3.03 -1.18 11.95
N LEU A 77 -3.28 -0.84 10.67
CA LEU A 77 -4.24 0.19 10.25
C LEU A 77 -5.68 -0.35 10.25
N ALA A 78 -5.89 -1.57 9.76
CA ALA A 78 -7.19 -2.24 9.76
C ALA A 78 -7.72 -2.45 11.20
N GLU A 79 -6.84 -2.77 12.13
CA GLU A 79 -7.17 -2.97 13.56
C GLU A 79 -7.41 -1.66 14.33
N ARG A 80 -7.01 -0.49 13.81
CA ARG A 80 -7.01 0.79 14.54
C ARG A 80 -7.75 1.93 13.86
N GLY A 81 -8.21 1.76 12.62
CA GLY A 81 -8.95 2.75 11.84
C GLY A 81 -8.16 4.02 11.44
N ASN A 82 -6.91 4.17 11.87
CA ASN A 82 -6.18 5.45 11.82
C ASN A 82 -5.34 5.66 10.54
N ARG A 83 -5.97 5.53 9.37
CA ARG A 83 -5.36 5.92 8.09
C ARG A 83 -5.18 7.44 7.99
N LEU A 84 -4.12 7.86 7.31
CA LEU A 84 -3.92 9.26 6.93
C LEU A 84 -4.77 9.62 5.69
N PRO A 85 -5.19 10.89 5.52
CA PRO A 85 -5.86 11.32 4.29
C PRO A 85 -4.88 11.28 3.10
N VAL A 86 -5.40 10.92 1.93
CA VAL A 86 -4.64 10.63 0.70
C VAL A 86 -3.80 11.83 0.25
N ILE A 87 -4.22 13.06 0.57
CA ILE A 87 -3.46 14.29 0.31
C ILE A 87 -2.03 14.22 0.86
N ASN A 88 -1.82 13.66 2.06
CA ASN A 88 -0.50 13.58 2.73
C ASN A 88 0.54 12.77 1.91
N TYR A 89 0.07 11.89 1.03
CA TYR A 89 0.89 11.16 0.06
C TYR A 89 0.98 11.92 -1.27
N LEU A 90 -0.14 12.39 -1.83
CA LEU A 90 -0.17 13.01 -3.16
C LEU A 90 0.61 14.34 -3.22
N GLU A 91 0.51 15.18 -2.19
CA GLU A 91 1.12 16.52 -2.16
C GLU A 91 2.66 16.50 -2.26
N LYS A 92 3.29 15.37 -1.94
CA LYS A 92 4.77 15.22 -1.92
C LYS A 92 5.35 14.80 -3.28
N GLN A 93 4.54 14.78 -4.35
CA GLN A 93 4.93 14.24 -5.66
C GLN A 93 4.55 15.21 -6.79
N GLY A 94 5.55 15.68 -7.54
CA GLY A 94 5.38 16.58 -8.68
C GLY A 94 4.39 16.09 -9.75
N ARG A 95 4.23 14.78 -9.93
CA ARG A 95 3.23 14.19 -10.85
C ARG A 95 1.77 14.56 -10.52
N PHE A 96 1.46 14.99 -9.30
CA PHE A 96 0.13 15.42 -8.88
C PHE A 96 -0.02 16.94 -8.73
N ARG A 97 1.01 17.74 -9.08
CA ARG A 97 1.02 19.21 -8.91
C ARG A 97 -0.11 19.96 -9.63
N LYS A 98 -0.77 19.35 -10.62
CA LYS A 98 -1.91 19.91 -11.36
C LYS A 98 -3.28 19.37 -10.92
N MET A 99 -3.33 18.52 -9.88
CA MET A 99 -4.58 17.93 -9.39
C MET A 99 -5.44 18.99 -8.69
N ASN A 100 -6.74 19.04 -9.02
CA ASN A 100 -7.70 19.94 -8.37
C ASN A 100 -8.38 19.26 -7.15
N ILE A 101 -9.18 20.02 -6.40
CA ILE A 101 -9.86 19.54 -5.18
C ILE A 101 -10.88 18.43 -5.50
N GLU A 102 -11.58 18.52 -6.63
CA GLU A 102 -12.55 17.51 -7.06
C GLU A 102 -11.88 16.16 -7.33
N GLN A 103 -10.77 16.17 -8.09
CA GLN A 103 -9.94 14.99 -8.36
C GLN A 103 -9.33 14.41 -7.09
N LEU A 104 -8.87 15.25 -6.15
CA LEU A 104 -8.39 14.81 -4.85
C LEU A 104 -9.49 14.07 -4.06
N ASN A 105 -10.70 14.62 -4.03
CA ASN A 105 -11.85 14.00 -3.37
C ASN A 105 -12.26 12.68 -4.04
N GLN A 106 -12.22 12.60 -5.38
CA GLN A 106 -12.43 11.36 -6.13
C GLN A 106 -11.36 10.30 -5.79
N GLN A 107 -10.08 10.69 -5.67
CA GLN A 107 -9.02 9.76 -5.25
C GLN A 107 -9.19 9.29 -3.80
N GLN A 108 -9.57 10.18 -2.88
CA GLN A 108 -9.86 9.82 -1.49
C GLN A 108 -11.00 8.79 -1.41
N ALA A 109 -12.15 9.09 -2.03
CA ALA A 109 -13.31 8.21 -2.06
C ALA A 109 -13.01 6.83 -2.70
N TRP A 110 -12.19 6.79 -3.75
CA TRP A 110 -11.77 5.53 -4.37
C TRP A 110 -10.86 4.69 -3.45
N VAL A 111 -9.90 5.32 -2.76
CA VAL A 111 -9.05 4.63 -1.78
C VAL A 111 -9.88 4.09 -0.61
N ASP A 112 -10.86 4.86 -0.14
CA ASP A 112 -11.72 4.46 0.97
C ASP A 112 -12.66 3.30 0.59
N ALA A 113 -13.37 3.39 -0.54
CA ALA A 113 -14.23 2.31 -1.02
C ALA A 113 -13.46 0.99 -1.25
N LYS A 114 -12.22 1.10 -1.74
CA LYS A 114 -11.29 -0.03 -1.93
C LYS A 114 -10.75 -0.58 -0.60
N TRP A 115 -10.51 0.28 0.39
CA TRP A 115 -10.16 -0.15 1.74
C TRP A 115 -11.30 -0.96 2.36
N GLU A 116 -12.56 -0.51 2.22
CA GLU A 116 -13.73 -1.23 2.72
C GLU A 116 -14.02 -2.55 1.96
N GLU A 117 -13.57 -2.70 0.71
CA GLU A 117 -13.50 -4.03 0.06
C GLU A 117 -12.52 -4.95 0.79
N TYR A 118 -11.30 -4.49 1.06
CA TYR A 118 -10.30 -5.28 1.78
C TYR A 118 -10.68 -5.59 3.22
N MET A 119 -11.38 -4.68 3.93
CA MET A 119 -11.93 -4.94 5.25
C MET A 119 -12.95 -6.08 5.22
N ARG A 120 -13.95 -6.02 4.34
CA ARG A 120 -14.94 -7.10 4.17
C ARG A 120 -14.29 -8.44 3.82
N ARG A 121 -13.27 -8.42 2.94
CA ARG A 121 -12.52 -9.61 2.52
C ARG A 121 -11.60 -10.19 3.59
N ALA A 122 -11.21 -9.42 4.60
CA ALA A 122 -10.46 -9.93 5.76
C ALA A 122 -11.39 -10.56 6.82
N SER A 123 -12.68 -10.24 6.78
CA SER A 123 -13.73 -10.81 7.64
C SER A 123 -14.47 -12.00 6.99
N SER A 124 -13.89 -12.61 5.94
CA SER A 124 -14.45 -13.71 5.13
C SER A 124 -13.56 -14.96 5.16
#